data_AF-F7RIS1-F1
#
_entry.id   AF-F7RIS1-F1
#
_cell.length_a   1.000
_cell.length_b   1.000
_cell.length_c   1.000
_cell.angle_alpha   90.00
_cell.angle_beta   90.00
_cell.angle_gamma   90.00
#
_symmetry.space_group_name_H-M   'P 1'
#
loop_
_entity.id
_entity.type
_entity.pdbx_description
1 polymer ?
#
loop_
_entity_poly.entity_id
_entity_poly.type
_entity_poly.pdbx_seq_one_letter_code
_entity_poly.pdbx_strand_id
1 'polypeptide(L)'
;MPVSDQLIDQLLANYKFPEDLLGEQGILKQLAKKLAERALEAEMEQYLGYAKHDAVGKNTGNSRNGKSRKSVRTIHGDIELETPRDRNA
;
A
#
# COMPACT_ATOMS: atom_id res chain seq x y z
N MET A 1 7.43 -10.88 13.08
CA MET A 1 6.35 -11.78 13.51
C MET A 1 6.07 -12.75 12.37
N PRO A 2 5.89 -14.05 12.64
CA PRO A 2 5.46 -14.98 11.61
C PRO A 2 4.06 -14.61 11.11
N VAL A 3 3.80 -14.83 9.83
CA VAL A 3 2.45 -14.73 9.28
C VAL A 3 1.63 -15.85 9.91
N SER A 4 0.49 -15.51 10.52
CA SER A 4 -0.36 -16.49 11.22
C SER A 4 -1.13 -17.37 10.22
N ASP A 5 -1.28 -18.66 10.53
CA ASP A 5 -2.06 -19.60 9.70
C ASP A 5 -3.49 -19.11 9.44
N GLN A 6 -4.13 -18.53 10.45
CA GLN A 6 -5.47 -17.92 10.33
C GLN A 6 -5.53 -16.83 9.24
N LEU A 7 -4.46 -16.06 9.05
CA LEU A 7 -4.40 -15.04 8.01
C LEU A 7 -4.21 -15.66 6.63
N ILE A 8 -3.44 -16.73 6.54
CA ILE A 8 -3.27 -17.49 5.29
C ILE A 8 -4.60 -18.12 4.88
N ASP A 9 -5.33 -18.73 5.81
CA ASP A 9 -6.65 -19.30 5.57
C ASP A 9 -7.65 -18.23 5.08
N GLN A 10 -7.61 -17.02 5.67
CA GLN A 10 -8.43 -15.89 5.22
C GLN A 10 -8.08 -15.43 3.80
N LEU A 11 -6.80 -15.36 3.46
CA LEU A 11 -6.35 -14.98 2.11
C LEU A 11 -6.74 -16.04 1.08
N LEU A 12 -6.75 -17.32 1.46
CA LEU A 12 -7.07 -18.46 0.59
C LEU A 12 -8.55 -18.86 0.61
N ALA A 13 -9.41 -18.18 1.36
CA ALA A 13 -10.81 -18.58 1.57
C ALA A 13 -11.63 -18.80 0.27
N ASN A 14 -11.27 -18.10 -0.81
CA ASN A 14 -11.94 -18.21 -2.11
C ASN A 14 -11.05 -18.78 -3.22
N TYR A 15 -9.91 -19.36 -2.87
CA TYR A 15 -8.94 -19.91 -3.82
C TYR A 15 -9.52 -21.16 -4.52
N LYS A 16 -9.53 -21.16 -5.86
CA LYS A 16 -10.01 -22.30 -6.66
C LYS A 16 -8.98 -22.76 -7.67
N PHE A 17 -8.27 -21.83 -8.30
CA PHE A 17 -7.30 -22.12 -9.34
C PHE A 17 -5.96 -21.41 -9.09
N PRO A 18 -4.83 -21.92 -9.61
CA PRO A 18 -3.51 -21.29 -9.46
C PRO A 18 -3.46 -19.82 -9.88
N GLU A 19 -4.30 -19.43 -10.85
CA GLU A 19 -4.46 -18.07 -11.35
C GLU A 19 -4.99 -17.11 -10.28
N ASP A 20 -5.77 -17.59 -9.30
CA ASP A 20 -6.25 -16.76 -8.18
C ASP A 20 -5.10 -16.33 -7.28
N LEU A 21 -4.00 -17.10 -7.24
CA LEU A 21 -2.81 -16.79 -6.45
C LEU A 21 -1.79 -15.98 -7.26
N LEU A 22 -1.48 -16.43 -8.49
CA LEU A 22 -0.36 -15.96 -9.31
C LEU A 22 -0.76 -15.17 -10.56
N GLY A 23 -2.04 -15.14 -10.91
CA GLY A 23 -2.53 -14.48 -12.12
C GLY A 23 -2.40 -12.95 -12.09
N GLU A 24 -2.86 -12.29 -13.15
CA GLU A 24 -2.77 -10.82 -13.26
C GLU A 24 -3.45 -10.07 -12.11
N GLN A 25 -4.55 -10.62 -11.61
CA GLN A 25 -5.27 -10.12 -10.44
C GLN A 25 -5.05 -11.00 -9.20
N GLY A 26 -3.98 -11.79 -9.19
CA GLY A 26 -3.70 -12.76 -8.14
C GLY A 26 -3.49 -12.13 -6.75
N ILE A 27 -3.78 -12.92 -5.72
CA ILE A 27 -3.69 -12.51 -4.31
C ILE A 27 -2.30 -11.94 -3.97
N LEU A 28 -1.21 -12.52 -4.49
CA LEU A 28 0.15 -12.06 -4.16
C LEU A 28 0.42 -10.64 -4.67
N LYS A 29 -0.02 -10.30 -5.89
CA LYS A 29 0.11 -8.94 -6.43
C LYS A 29 -0.68 -7.94 -5.61
N GLN A 30 -1.92 -8.29 -5.27
CA GLN A 30 -2.79 -7.43 -4.46
C GLN A 30 -2.20 -7.22 -3.06
N LEU A 31 -1.66 -8.27 -2.45
CA LEU A 31 -1.02 -8.21 -1.15
C LEU A 31 0.23 -7.32 -1.18
N ALA A 32 1.12 -7.54 -2.15
CA ALA A 32 2.31 -6.72 -2.34
C ALA A 32 1.97 -5.24 -2.53
N LYS A 33 0.98 -4.93 -3.39
CA LYS A 33 0.46 -3.57 -3.57
C LYS A 33 -0.03 -2.98 -2.25
N LYS A 34 -0.92 -3.68 -1.55
CA LYS A 34 -1.54 -3.21 -0.31
C LYS A 34 -0.55 -3.01 0.84
N LEU A 35 0.50 -3.81 0.89
CA LEU A 35 1.60 -3.67 1.86
C LEU A 35 2.46 -2.47 1.51
N ALA A 36 2.88 -2.34 0.25
CA ALA A 36 3.68 -1.21 -0.21
C ALA A 36 2.98 0.12 0.00
N GLU A 37 1.71 0.25 -0.37
CA GLU A 37 0.93 1.47 -0.16
C GLU A 37 0.80 1.85 1.32
N ARG A 38 0.62 0.86 2.21
CA ARG A 38 0.57 1.12 3.67
C ARG A 38 1.92 1.53 4.23
N ALA A 39 3.01 0.90 3.77
CA ALA A 39 4.36 1.29 4.17
C ALA A 39 4.63 2.75 3.77
N LEU A 40 4.31 3.13 2.53
CA LEU A 40 4.47 4.50 2.04
C LEU A 40 3.61 5.51 2.81
N GLU A 41 2.38 5.15 3.19
CA GLU A 41 1.54 6.01 4.02
C GLU A 41 2.13 6.23 5.42
N ALA A 42 2.67 5.17 6.04
CA ALA A 42 3.34 5.26 7.33
C ALA A 42 4.62 6.11 7.26
N GLU A 43 5.43 5.92 6.21
CA GLU A 43 6.62 6.75 5.95
C GLU A 43 6.23 8.22 5.75
N MET A 44 5.12 8.51 5.07
CA MET A 44 4.60 9.87 4.91
C MET A 44 4.14 10.48 6.24
N GLU A 45 3.52 9.70 7.13
CA GLU A 45 3.17 10.17 8.50
C GLU A 45 4.43 10.50 9.30
N GLN A 46 5.46 9.66 9.21
CA GLN A 46 6.74 9.91 9.87
C GLN A 46 7.47 11.13 9.29
N TYR A 47 7.49 11.28 7.97
CA TYR A 47 8.13 12.40 7.27
C TYR A 47 7.47 13.74 7.61
N LEU A 48 6.13 13.79 7.61
CA LEU A 48 5.39 15.02 7.93
C LEU A 48 5.27 15.26 9.45
N GLY A 49 5.45 14.23 10.26
CA GLY A 49 5.34 14.29 11.72
C GLY A 49 3.90 14.30 12.24
N TYR A 50 2.91 14.00 11.40
CA TYR A 50 1.49 13.95 11.81
C TYR A 50 0.68 12.98 10.93
N ALA A 51 -0.39 12.46 11.52
CA ALA A 51 -1.29 11.50 10.88
C ALA A 51 -2.22 12.16 9.85
N LYS A 52 -2.80 11.37 8.95
CA LYS A 52 -3.78 11.91 8.00
C LYS A 52 -4.95 12.57 8.73
N HIS A 53 -5.28 13.81 8.34
CA HIS A 53 -6.34 14.66 8.94
C HIS A 53 -6.08 15.16 10.36
N ASP A 54 -4.88 14.98 10.89
CA ASP A 54 -4.52 15.52 12.19
C ASP A 54 -4.48 17.07 12.16
N ALA A 55 -5.03 17.70 13.20
CA ALA A 55 -5.01 19.15 13.38
C ALA A 55 -3.59 19.69 13.57
N VAL A 56 -2.67 18.87 14.09
CA VAL A 56 -1.24 19.22 14.25
C VAL A 56 -0.59 19.59 12.92
N GLY A 57 -1.08 19.05 11.80
CA GLY A 57 -0.58 19.35 10.45
C GLY A 57 -1.01 20.70 9.88
N LYS A 58 -1.86 21.48 10.57
CA LYS A 58 -2.31 22.80 10.09
C LYS A 58 -1.22 23.83 10.31
N ASN A 59 -0.97 24.66 9.29
CA ASN A 59 0.02 25.76 9.33
C ASN A 59 1.48 25.30 9.58
N THR A 60 1.82 24.04 9.33
CA THR A 60 3.20 23.51 9.46
C THR A 60 4.09 23.82 8.25
N GLY A 61 3.54 24.46 7.21
CA GLY A 61 4.25 24.83 5.99
C GLY A 61 4.32 23.72 4.92
N ASN A 62 4.13 22.45 5.29
CA ASN A 62 3.98 21.34 4.34
C ASN A 62 2.77 20.47 4.67
N SER A 63 2.01 20.09 3.65
CA SER A 63 0.76 19.36 3.80
C SER A 63 0.65 18.18 2.86
N ARG A 64 -0.06 17.13 3.28
CA ARG A 64 -0.47 16.05 2.37
C ARG A 64 -1.26 16.62 1.19
N ASN A 65 -0.96 16.17 -0.03
CA ASN A 65 -1.52 16.66 -1.28
C ASN A 65 -2.06 15.51 -2.15
N GLY A 66 -2.83 14.62 -1.53
CA GLY A 66 -3.47 13.49 -2.21
C GLY A 66 -2.49 12.35 -2.51
N LYS A 67 -2.77 11.63 -3.61
CA LYS A 67 -1.99 10.48 -4.06
C LYS A 67 -1.67 10.58 -5.54
N SER A 68 -0.58 9.94 -5.96
CA SER A 68 -0.17 9.84 -7.35
C SER A 68 0.02 8.37 -7.75
N ARG A 69 -0.33 8.05 -8.99
CA ARG A 69 -0.26 6.69 -9.53
C ARG A 69 1.14 6.41 -10.08
N LYS A 70 1.71 5.25 -9.73
CA LYS A 70 3.00 4.79 -10.23
C LYS A 70 2.92 3.32 -10.60
N SER A 71 3.28 2.99 -11.84
CA SER A 71 3.47 1.59 -12.25
C SER A 71 4.86 1.11 -11.83
N VAL A 72 4.92 0.00 -11.10
CA VAL A 72 6.15 -0.60 -10.59
C VAL A 72 6.25 -2.03 -11.11
N ARG A 73 7.39 -2.36 -11.72
CA ARG A 73 7.67 -3.74 -12.16
C ARG A 73 8.10 -4.58 -10.97
N THR A 74 7.48 -5.74 -10.80
CA THR A 74 7.85 -6.70 -9.75
C THR A 74 8.09 -8.08 -10.35
N ILE A 75 8.61 -9.01 -9.54
CA ILE A 75 8.82 -10.41 -9.95
C ILE A 75 7.54 -11.12 -10.38
N HIS A 76 6.38 -10.67 -9.87
CA HIS A 76 5.09 -11.25 -10.21
C HIS A 76 4.43 -10.51 -11.38
N GLY A 77 5.04 -9.44 -11.90
CA GLY A 77 4.51 -8.58 -12.95
C GLY A 77 4.32 -7.15 -12.49
N ASP A 78 3.73 -6.32 -13.35
CA ASP A 78 3.54 -4.91 -13.06
C ASP A 78 2.39 -4.70 -12.06
N ILE A 79 2.60 -3.78 -11.12
CA ILE A 79 1.60 -3.34 -10.16
C ILE A 79 1.45 -1.82 -10.22
N GLU A 80 0.21 -1.33 -10.22
CA GLU A 80 -0.08 0.10 -10.11
C GLU A 80 -0.27 0.46 -8.64
N LEU A 81 0.58 1.35 -8.12
CA LEU A 81 0.55 1.83 -6.74
C LEU A 81 -0.05 3.23 -6.65
N GLU A 82 -0.80 3.49 -5.59
CA GLU A 82 -1.20 4.84 -5.18
C GLU A 82 -0.26 5.36 -4.08
N THR A 83 0.70 6.19 -4.50
CA THR A 83 1.73 6.74 -3.61
C THR A 83 1.27 8.06 -2.98
N PRO A 84 1.41 8.25 -1.65
CA PRO A 84 1.07 9.51 -1.00
C PRO A 84 2.05 10.61 -1.45
N ARG A 85 1.56 11.85 -1.48
CA ARG A 85 2.35 13.01 -1.88
C ARG A 85 2.17 14.15 -0.87
N ASP A 86 3.21 14.94 -0.65
CA ASP A 86 3.15 16.20 0.06
C ASP A 86 2.95 17.38 -0.91
N ARG A 87 2.90 18.62 -0.41
CA ARG A 87 2.54 19.79 -1.21
C ARG A 87 3.77 20.50 -1.78
N ASN A 88 4.91 20.37 -1.11
CA ASN A 88 6.13 21.09 -1.46
C ASN A 88 7.00 20.33 -2.48
N ALA A 89 6.62 19.10 -2.85
CA ALA A 89 7.26 18.29 -3.88
C ALA A 89 6.24 17.76 -4.88
#